data_AF-A0A1Q3E105-F1
#
_entry.id   AF-A0A1Q3E105-F1
#
_cell.length_a   1.000
_cell.length_b   1.000
_cell.length_c   1.000
_cell.angle_alpha   90.00
_cell.angle_beta   90.00
_cell.angle_gamma   90.00
#
_symmetry.space_group_name_H-M   'P 1'
#
loop_
_entity.id
_entity.type
_entity.pdbx_description
1 polymer ?
#
loop_
_entity_poly.entity_id
_entity_poly.type
_entity_poly.pdbx_seq_one_letter_code
_entity_poly.pdbx_strand_id
1 'polypeptide(L)'
;MFLTKQLRLVLQSITVVAVLAACVGATILYAGVNESGGEFGVFGSPGTGLPGEFGVTYDFITESTVDTFVDTNQINFFRVTFLMERMCPLATGLGSTFNETYFSEYEDAINYITVTKGAYALIDPHNYMRYKYYYSKTS
;
A
#
# COMPACT_ATOMS: atom_id res chain seq x y z
N MET A 1 -3.95 -64.30 8.37
CA MET A 1 -5.04 -63.30 8.33
C MET A 1 -4.79 -62.06 9.21
N PHE A 2 -4.10 -62.18 10.35
CA PHE A 2 -3.78 -61.03 11.23
C PHE A 2 -2.69 -60.10 10.69
N LEU A 3 -1.63 -60.67 10.11
CA LEU A 3 -0.48 -59.91 9.60
C LEU A 3 -0.84 -59.00 8.41
N THR A 4 -1.79 -59.43 7.57
CA THR A 4 -2.29 -58.66 6.42
C THR A 4 -3.20 -57.49 6.82
N LYS A 5 -3.90 -57.57 7.96
CA LYS A 5 -4.70 -56.46 8.50
C LYS A 5 -3.81 -55.36 9.09
N GLN A 6 -2.79 -55.74 9.86
CA GLN A 6 -1.79 -54.82 10.42
C GLN A 6 -1.08 -54.04 9.32
N LEU A 7 -0.61 -54.72 8.26
CA LEU A 7 0.07 -54.09 7.14
C LEU A 7 -0.85 -53.12 6.36
N ARG A 8 -2.12 -53.46 6.15
CA ARG A 8 -3.11 -52.57 5.53
C ARG A 8 -3.38 -51.32 6.36
N LEU A 9 -3.45 -51.47 7.68
CA LEU A 9 -3.70 -50.35 8.60
C LEU A 9 -2.55 -49.35 8.54
N VAL A 10 -1.30 -49.85 8.58
CA VAL A 10 -0.09 -49.02 8.46
C VAL A 10 -0.04 -48.28 7.13
N LEU A 11 -0.32 -48.96 6.01
CA LEU A 11 -0.37 -48.30 4.69
C LEU A 11 -1.45 -47.21 4.63
N GLN A 12 -2.65 -47.46 5.16
CA GLN A 12 -3.73 -46.46 5.21
C GLN A 12 -3.33 -45.25 6.07
N SER A 13 -2.68 -45.48 7.21
CA SER A 13 -2.19 -44.40 8.07
C SER A 13 -1.13 -43.53 7.38
N ILE A 14 -0.17 -44.14 6.69
CA ILE A 14 0.86 -43.41 5.93
C ILE A 14 0.24 -42.56 4.82
N THR A 15 -0.77 -43.09 4.13
CA THR A 15 -1.46 -42.38 3.03
C THR A 15 -2.22 -41.16 3.54
N VAL A 16 -2.88 -41.26 4.71
CA VAL A 16 -3.62 -40.15 5.33
C VAL A 16 -2.66 -39.03 5.79
N VAL A 17 -1.52 -39.40 6.38
CA VAL A 17 -0.48 -38.43 6.79
C VAL A 17 0.11 -37.70 5.58
N ALA A 18 0.38 -38.42 4.47
CA ALA A 18 0.89 -37.82 3.25
C ALA A 18 -0.09 -36.84 2.59
N VAL A 19 -1.41 -37.13 2.62
CA VAL A 19 -2.45 -36.24 2.08
C VAL A 19 -2.66 -35.01 2.97
N LEU A 20 -2.56 -35.14 4.29
CA LEU A 20 -2.61 -34.00 5.22
C LEU A 20 -1.35 -33.11 5.15
N ALA A 21 -0.19 -33.69 4.77
CA ALA A 21 1.05 -32.94 4.55
C ALA A 21 1.08 -32.23 3.18
N ALA A 22 0.19 -32.58 2.25
CA ALA A 22 0.00 -31.86 0.99
C ALA A 22 -0.84 -30.59 1.21
N CYS A 23 -0.40 -29.73 2.13
CA CYS A 23 -0.85 -28.35 2.19
C CYS A 23 -0.38 -27.69 0.89
N VAL A 24 -1.30 -27.38 -0.04
CA VAL A 24 -0.97 -26.48 -1.14
C VAL A 24 -0.70 -25.12 -0.51
N GLY A 25 0.56 -24.83 -0.22
CA GLY A 25 1.00 -23.54 0.28
C GLY A 25 0.86 -22.51 -0.84
N ALA A 26 0.06 -21.47 -0.62
CA ALA A 26 0.07 -20.30 -1.49
C ALA A 26 1.27 -19.41 -1.12
N THR A 27 2.06 -19.00 -2.11
CA THR A 27 3.14 -18.02 -1.89
C THR A 27 2.54 -16.62 -1.86
N ILE A 28 2.77 -15.89 -0.76
CA ILE A 28 2.47 -14.46 -0.69
C ILE A 28 3.59 -13.72 -1.44
N LEU A 29 3.28 -13.18 -2.62
CA LEU A 29 4.25 -12.44 -3.43
C LEU A 29 4.52 -11.04 -2.87
N TYR A 30 3.48 -10.43 -2.28
CA TYR A 30 3.51 -9.08 -1.73
C TYR A 30 2.88 -9.09 -0.34
N ALA A 31 3.68 -8.70 0.65
CA ALA A 31 3.23 -8.51 2.02
C ALA A 31 3.79 -7.19 2.52
N GLY A 32 2.94 -6.37 3.13
CA GLY A 32 3.40 -5.15 3.76
C GLY A 32 2.29 -4.22 4.22
N VAL A 33 2.56 -2.91 4.14
CA VAL A 33 1.84 -1.89 4.91
C VAL A 33 1.29 -0.77 4.03
N ASN A 34 0.41 0.06 4.61
CA ASN A 34 -0.04 1.31 3.99
C ASN A 34 0.76 2.46 4.61
N GLU A 35 1.26 3.34 3.76
CA GLU A 35 1.88 4.61 4.13
C GLU A 35 0.86 5.73 3.89
N SER A 36 0.27 6.18 5.00
CA SER A 36 -0.66 7.30 5.07
C SER A 36 0.08 8.58 5.45
N GLY A 37 -0.49 9.71 5.08
CA GLY A 37 0.01 11.04 5.35
C GLY A 37 -0.24 11.97 4.16
N GLY A 38 0.01 11.48 2.94
CA GLY A 38 -0.08 12.27 1.71
C GLY A 38 -1.50 12.77 1.43
N GLU A 39 -2.48 12.10 2.00
CA GLU A 39 -3.91 12.37 1.96
C GLU A 39 -4.46 13.16 3.16
N PHE A 40 -3.66 13.39 4.20
CA PHE A 40 -4.10 14.08 5.41
C PHE A 40 -4.38 15.57 5.15
N GLY A 41 -4.95 16.28 6.12
CA GLY A 41 -5.07 17.74 6.06
C GLY A 41 -6.34 18.26 5.41
N VAL A 42 -7.22 17.39 4.91
CA VAL A 42 -8.53 17.79 4.36
C VAL A 42 -9.58 17.75 5.47
N PHE A 43 -9.55 18.75 6.35
CA PHE A 43 -10.46 18.84 7.50
C PHE A 43 -11.62 19.78 7.23
N GLY A 44 -12.81 19.40 7.71
CA GLY A 44 -13.94 20.32 7.90
C GLY A 44 -14.76 20.60 6.64
N SER A 45 -14.58 21.80 6.07
CA SER A 45 -15.47 22.34 5.03
C SER A 45 -15.03 21.96 3.62
N PRO A 46 -15.98 21.82 2.68
CA PRO A 46 -15.65 21.74 1.27
C PRO A 46 -14.74 22.92 0.85
N GLY A 47 -13.49 22.63 0.49
CA GLY A 47 -12.52 23.56 -0.06
C GLY A 47 -11.49 24.10 0.93
N THR A 48 -11.50 23.63 2.18
CA THR A 48 -10.52 24.01 3.20
C THR A 48 -9.40 22.99 3.33
N GLY A 49 -8.15 23.46 3.49
CA GLY A 49 -6.97 22.60 3.71
C GLY A 49 -6.23 22.13 2.45
N LEU A 50 -6.68 22.53 1.26
CA LEU A 50 -5.98 22.30 -0.01
C LEU A 50 -5.33 23.61 -0.50
N PRO A 51 -4.09 23.59 -1.02
CA PRO A 51 -3.24 22.41 -1.18
C PRO A 51 -2.60 21.93 0.15
N GLY A 52 -2.64 22.74 1.21
CA GLY A 52 -1.93 22.44 2.46
C GLY A 52 -0.41 22.66 2.33
N GLU A 53 0.33 22.27 3.36
CA GLU A 53 1.79 22.40 3.48
C GLU A 53 2.41 21.06 3.92
N PHE A 54 3.50 20.67 3.26
CA PHE A 54 4.28 19.46 3.55
C PHE A 54 4.96 19.57 4.92
N GLY A 55 4.98 18.49 5.68
CA GLY A 55 5.47 18.46 7.07
C GLY A 55 4.55 19.13 8.10
N VAL A 56 3.42 19.72 7.66
CA VAL A 56 2.45 20.37 8.55
C VAL A 56 1.08 19.70 8.46
N THR A 57 0.51 19.66 7.25
CA THR A 57 -0.85 19.14 7.01
C THR A 57 -0.85 17.79 6.30
N TYR A 58 0.28 17.43 5.68
CA TYR A 58 0.53 16.14 5.06
C TYR A 58 2.02 15.84 5.09
N ASP A 59 2.37 14.57 4.95
CA ASP A 59 3.72 14.03 4.84
C ASP A 59 3.64 12.68 4.09
N PHE A 60 4.74 12.05 3.70
CA PHE A 60 4.67 10.76 2.97
C PHE A 60 5.23 9.59 3.77
N ILE A 61 6.55 9.51 3.93
CA ILE A 61 7.20 8.40 4.61
C ILE A 61 8.25 8.92 5.58
N THR A 62 8.53 8.12 6.60
CA THR A 62 9.75 8.24 7.38
C THR A 62 10.72 7.15 6.91
N GLU A 63 11.85 7.55 6.33
CA GLU A 63 12.84 6.63 5.75
C GLU A 63 13.29 5.53 6.72
N SER A 64 13.55 5.87 7.98
CA SER A 64 13.97 4.91 9.01
C SER A 64 12.88 3.90 9.39
N THR A 65 11.60 4.26 9.22
CA THR A 65 10.47 3.35 9.38
C THR A 65 10.43 2.37 8.21
N VAL A 66 10.63 2.84 6.97
CA VAL A 66 10.76 1.98 5.80
C VAL A 66 11.95 1.04 5.94
N ASP A 67 13.09 1.51 6.43
CA ASP A 67 14.26 0.68 6.72
C ASP A 67 13.93 -0.45 7.70
N THR A 68 13.26 -0.12 8.80
CA THR A 68 12.85 -1.11 9.81
C THR A 68 11.95 -2.16 9.18
N PHE A 69 10.96 -1.72 8.40
CA PHE A 69 10.02 -2.60 7.74
C PHE A 69 10.68 -3.55 6.75
N VAL A 70 11.55 -3.05 5.87
CA VAL A 70 12.22 -3.87 4.86
C VAL A 70 13.30 -4.75 5.49
N ASP A 71 14.23 -4.16 6.25
CA ASP A 71 15.45 -4.86 6.68
C ASP A 71 15.20 -5.74 7.91
N THR A 72 14.31 -5.32 8.81
CA THR A 72 14.03 -6.05 10.06
C THR A 72 12.78 -6.91 9.93
N ASN A 73 11.69 -6.36 9.39
CA ASN A 73 10.41 -7.08 9.31
C ASN A 73 10.25 -7.89 8.02
N GLN A 74 11.17 -7.75 7.06
CA GLN A 74 11.16 -8.50 5.79
C GLN A 74 9.85 -8.34 5.02
N ILE A 75 9.21 -7.16 5.11
CA ILE A 75 8.11 -6.81 4.20
C ILE A 75 8.69 -6.28 2.89
N ASN A 76 7.93 -6.42 1.80
CA ASN A 76 8.39 -6.05 0.48
C ASN A 76 7.40 -5.15 -0.29
N PHE A 77 6.33 -4.69 0.35
CA PHE A 77 5.26 -3.96 -0.33
C PHE A 77 4.72 -2.78 0.50
N PHE A 78 4.56 -1.63 -0.14
CA PHE A 78 4.06 -0.41 0.47
C PHE A 78 2.96 0.19 -0.41
N ARG A 79 1.77 0.43 0.15
CA ARG A 79 0.72 1.21 -0.51
C ARG A 79 0.83 2.67 -0.06
N VAL A 80 1.25 3.56 -0.93
CA VAL A 80 1.52 4.97 -0.60
C VAL A 80 0.40 5.85 -1.11
N THR A 81 -0.29 6.48 -0.18
CA THR A 81 -1.48 7.30 -0.47
C THR A 81 -1.10 8.73 -0.82
N PHE A 82 -1.85 9.34 -1.75
CA PHE A 82 -1.75 10.76 -2.09
C PHE A 82 -3.12 11.32 -2.49
N LEU A 83 -3.27 12.65 -2.53
CA LEU A 83 -4.49 13.29 -3.04
C LEU A 83 -4.33 13.82 -4.45
N MET A 84 -5.28 13.45 -5.31
CA MET A 84 -5.35 13.94 -6.70
C MET A 84 -5.47 15.46 -6.77
N GLU A 85 -6.12 16.13 -5.82
CA GLU A 85 -6.23 17.60 -5.77
C GLU A 85 -4.89 18.29 -5.49
N ARG A 86 -3.95 17.63 -4.81
CA ARG A 86 -2.59 18.14 -4.60
C ARG A 86 -1.70 17.83 -5.79
N MET A 87 -1.82 16.63 -6.37
CA MET A 87 -1.08 16.21 -7.55
C MET A 87 -1.48 17.00 -8.80
N CYS A 88 -2.78 17.20 -9.02
CA CYS A 88 -3.36 17.97 -10.11
C CYS A 88 -4.20 19.12 -9.52
N PRO A 89 -3.63 20.34 -9.43
CA PRO A 89 -4.29 21.49 -8.82
C PRO A 89 -5.70 21.74 -9.38
N LEU A 90 -6.62 22.15 -8.51
CA LEU A 90 -8.02 22.36 -8.88
C LEU A 90 -8.23 23.45 -9.95
N ALA A 91 -7.34 24.43 -9.97
CA ALA A 91 -7.33 25.54 -10.93
C ALA A 91 -7.05 25.08 -12.36
N THR A 92 -6.22 24.04 -12.53
CA THR A 92 -5.85 23.48 -13.84
C THR A 92 -6.66 22.23 -14.18
N GLY A 93 -7.16 21.52 -13.18
CA GLY A 93 -7.94 20.30 -13.37
C GLY A 93 -7.10 19.05 -13.57
N LEU A 94 -7.79 17.91 -13.55
CA LEU A 94 -7.18 16.60 -13.69
C LEU A 94 -6.65 16.38 -15.11
N GLY A 95 -5.42 15.88 -15.22
CA GLY A 95 -4.79 15.58 -16.52
C GLY A 95 -4.20 16.78 -17.26
N SER A 96 -4.17 17.97 -16.63
CA SER A 96 -3.48 19.15 -17.17
C SER A 96 -2.03 19.20 -16.68
N THR A 97 -1.78 19.92 -15.58
CA THR A 97 -0.44 20.19 -15.08
C THR A 97 -0.29 19.62 -13.68
N PHE A 98 0.84 18.99 -13.41
CA PHE A 98 1.15 18.56 -12.05
C PHE A 98 1.59 19.73 -11.18
N ASN A 99 1.31 19.62 -9.90
CA ASN A 99 2.03 20.40 -8.91
C ASN A 99 3.41 19.76 -8.75
N GLU A 100 4.41 20.31 -9.43
CA GLU A 100 5.78 19.74 -9.44
C GLU A 100 6.37 19.59 -8.04
N THR A 101 6.06 20.50 -7.10
CA THR A 101 6.53 20.37 -5.71
C THR A 101 5.96 19.12 -5.03
N TYR A 102 4.63 18.94 -5.08
CA TYR A 102 3.99 17.77 -4.49
C TYR A 102 4.36 16.47 -5.22
N PHE A 103 4.54 16.54 -6.55
CA PHE A 103 5.02 15.43 -7.35
C PHE A 103 6.42 15.01 -6.92
N SER A 104 7.38 15.94 -6.79
CA SER A 104 8.73 15.63 -6.33
C SER A 104 8.74 15.02 -4.93
N GLU A 105 7.97 15.56 -3.98
CA GLU A 105 7.87 15.01 -2.62
C GLU A 105 7.34 13.57 -2.62
N TYR A 106 6.34 13.27 -3.46
CA TYR A 106 5.81 11.91 -3.62
C TYR A 106 6.80 11.00 -4.34
N GLU A 107 7.48 11.51 -5.37
CA GLU A 107 8.51 10.80 -6.13
C GLU A 107 9.67 10.39 -5.21
N ASP A 108 10.13 11.28 -4.33
CA ASP A 108 11.18 10.98 -3.36
C ASP A 108 10.78 9.81 -2.44
N ALA A 109 9.55 9.82 -1.93
CA ALA A 109 9.01 8.72 -1.11
C ALA A 109 8.96 7.39 -1.89
N ILE A 110 8.47 7.41 -3.13
CA ILE A 110 8.39 6.22 -3.99
C ILE A 110 9.78 5.71 -4.36
N ASN A 111 10.72 6.60 -4.68
CA ASN A 111 12.09 6.24 -5.02
C ASN A 111 12.85 5.67 -3.83
N TYR A 112 12.62 6.17 -2.62
CA TYR A 112 13.19 5.55 -1.42
C TYR A 112 12.74 4.09 -1.30
N ILE A 113 11.44 3.82 -1.44
CA ILE A 113 10.89 2.46 -1.36
C ILE A 113 11.45 1.58 -2.50
N THR A 114 11.43 2.06 -3.73
CA THR A 114 11.65 1.23 -4.92
C THR A 114 13.10 1.16 -5.37
N VAL A 115 13.81 2.28 -5.37
CA VAL A 115 15.20 2.38 -5.85
C VAL A 115 16.18 2.14 -4.70
N THR A 116 15.96 2.78 -3.54
CA THR A 116 16.88 2.66 -2.40
C THR A 116 16.70 1.32 -1.67
N LYS A 117 15.45 0.93 -1.37
CA LYS A 117 15.15 -0.31 -0.61
C LYS A 117 14.85 -1.53 -1.48
N GLY A 118 14.57 -1.35 -2.77
CA GLY A 118 14.24 -2.47 -3.66
C GLY A 118 12.90 -3.15 -3.35
N ALA A 119 12.02 -2.49 -2.59
CA ALA A 119 10.67 -2.95 -2.30
C ALA A 119 9.68 -2.47 -3.37
N TYR A 120 8.45 -2.97 -3.34
CA TYR A 120 7.40 -2.58 -4.26
C TYR A 120 6.55 -1.46 -3.67
N ALA A 121 6.24 -0.45 -4.47
CA ALA A 121 5.29 0.60 -4.13
C ALA A 121 4.02 0.51 -4.99
N LEU A 122 2.86 0.58 -4.36
CA LEU A 122 1.58 0.80 -5.02
C LEU A 122 1.18 2.26 -4.83
N ILE A 123 1.01 2.94 -5.96
CA ILE A 123 0.58 4.33 -6.03
C ILE A 123 -0.94 4.40 -5.83
N ASP A 124 -1.38 5.07 -4.78
CA ASP A 124 -2.79 5.13 -4.39
C ASP A 124 -3.35 6.57 -4.39
N PRO A 125 -4.08 6.98 -5.44
CA PRO A 125 -4.88 8.19 -5.42
C PRO A 125 -6.05 8.00 -4.44
N HIS A 126 -5.91 8.52 -3.22
CA HIS A 126 -6.80 8.24 -2.09
C HIS A 126 -8.07 9.11 -2.12
N ASN A 127 -8.82 8.99 -3.22
CA ASN A 127 -9.81 9.98 -3.63
C ASN A 127 -11.26 9.48 -3.59
N TYR A 128 -11.49 8.25 -3.13
CA TYR A 128 -12.83 7.62 -3.09
C TYR A 128 -13.60 7.75 -4.41
N MET A 129 -12.88 7.62 -5.55
CA MET A 129 -13.41 7.81 -6.91
C MET A 129 -13.99 9.22 -7.18
N ARG A 130 -13.52 10.24 -6.48
CA ARG A 130 -13.98 11.62 -6.64
C ARG A 130 -12.82 12.60 -6.72
N TYR A 131 -12.99 13.59 -7.57
CA TYR A 131 -12.11 14.74 -7.71
C TYR A 131 -12.97 15.99 -7.63
N LYS A 132 -12.50 17.05 -6.95
CA LYS A 132 -13.30 18.29 -6.67
C LYS A 132 -14.53 18.06 -5.79
N TYR A 133 -14.63 16.95 -5.06
CA TYR A 133 -15.80 16.69 -4.20
C TYR A 133 -16.05 17.83 -3.21
N TYR A 134 -14.95 18.35 -2.64
CA TYR A 134 -14.95 19.47 -1.72
C TYR A 134 -15.22 20.85 -2.37
N TYR A 135 -15.52 20.96 -3.66
CA TYR A 135 -15.81 22.26 -4.31
C TYR A 135 -17.21 22.35 -4.94
N SER A 136 -18.03 21.30 -4.84
CA SER A 136 -19.27 21.17 -5.63
C SER A 136 -20.56 21.68 -4.96
N LYS A 137 -20.51 22.38 -3.82
CA LYS A 137 -21.73 22.83 -3.11
C LYS A 137 -22.22 24.25 -3.43
N THR A 138 -21.61 24.96 -4.38
CA THR A 138 -22.10 26.27 -4.84
C THR A 138 -22.25 26.29 -6.34
N SER A 139 -23.41 25.82 -6.80
CA SER A 139 -24.03 26.17 -8.08
C SER A 139 -25.53 26.27 -7.86
#